data_AF-A0A1B8SDT9-F1
#
_entry.id   AF-A0A1B8SDT9-F1
#
_cell.length_a   1.000
_cell.length_b   1.000
_cell.length_c   1.000
_cell.angle_alpha   90.00
_cell.angle_beta   90.00
_cell.angle_gamma   90.00
#
_symmetry.space_group_name_H-M   'P 1'
#
loop_
_entity.id
_entity.type
_entity.pdbx_description
1 polymer ?
#
loop_
_entity_poly.entity_id
_entity_poly.type
_entity_poly.pdbx_seq_one_letter_code
_entity_poly.pdbx_strand_id
1 'polypeptide(L)' 'MSSTETVVVKVKPGSRKGPLVEADDDGQLTVYVREQAVDGKANAAVIRVLAEYFGVPRSRVELASGAGARIKRFRIDR' A
#
# COMPACT_ATOMS: atom_id res chain seq x y z
N MET A 1 22.55 -2.48 -7.35
CA MET A 1 22.33 -1.87 -6.02
C MET A 1 20.82 -1.89 -5.81
N SER A 2 20.33 -2.69 -4.86
CA SER A 2 18.88 -2.70 -4.55
C SER A 2 18.56 -1.42 -3.80
N SER A 3 17.65 -0.60 -4.31
CA SER A 3 17.26 0.64 -3.65
C SER A 3 16.00 0.38 -2.85
N THR A 4 16.09 0.60 -1.54
CA THR A 4 14.96 0.45 -0.62
C THR A 4 14.38 1.82 -0.26
N GLU A 5 13.10 2.02 -0.56
CA GLU A 5 12.36 3.24 -0.25
C GLU A 5 11.24 2.97 0.76
N THR A 6 10.94 3.93 1.63
CA THR A 6 9.77 3.86 2.52
C THR A 6 8.73 4.88 2.08
N VAL A 7 7.52 4.40 1.78
CA VAL A 7 6.39 5.24 1.36
C VAL A 7 5.30 5.27 2.42
N VAL A 8 4.69 6.44 2.59
CA VAL A 8 3.56 6.63 3.50
C VAL A 8 2.27 6.41 2.71
N VAL A 9 1.41 5.54 3.24
CA VAL A 9 0.20 5.07 2.56
C VAL A 9 -1.02 5.25 3.45
N LYS A 10 -1.97 6.05 2.99
CA LYS A 10 -3.31 6.17 3.56
C LYS A 10 -4.24 5.14 2.94
N VAL A 11 -4.68 4.18 3.73
CA VAL A 11 -5.52 3.08 3.26
C VAL A 11 -7.01 3.44 3.39
N LYS A 12 -7.74 3.23 2.29
CA LYS A 12 -9.20 3.39 2.19
C LYS A 12 -9.85 2.04 1.87
N PRO A 13 -10.09 1.19 2.89
CA PRO A 13 -10.66 -0.14 2.71
C PRO A 13 -12.16 -0.07 2.41
N GLY A 14 -12.70 -1.13 1.79
CA GLY A 14 -14.12 -1.21 1.43
C GLY A 14 -14.56 -0.18 0.37
N SER A 15 -13.62 0.44 -0.35
CA SER A 15 -13.92 1.48 -1.32
C SER A 15 -14.32 0.87 -2.66
N ARG A 16 -15.44 1.33 -3.22
CA ARG A 16 -15.88 0.97 -4.57
C ARG A 16 -14.91 1.44 -5.67
N LYS A 17 -14.07 2.43 -5.37
CA LYS A 17 -13.03 2.94 -6.29
C LYS A 17 -11.84 1.99 -6.45
N GLY A 18 -11.59 1.10 -5.47
CA GLY A 18 -10.41 0.23 -5.50
C GLY A 18 -10.49 -0.87 -6.57
N PRO A 19 -9.35 -1.43 -7.03
CA PRO A 19 -7.97 -1.04 -6.70
C PRO A 19 -7.58 0.27 -7.41
N LEU A 20 -7.12 1.27 -6.63
CA LEU A 20 -6.69 2.57 -7.15
C LEU A 20 -5.62 3.17 -6.23
N VAL A 21 -4.62 3.83 -6.83
CA VAL A 21 -3.61 4.64 -6.13
C VAL A 21 -3.75 6.08 -6.59
N GLU A 22 -3.85 7.00 -5.64
CA GLU A 22 -3.75 8.44 -5.85
C GLU A 22 -2.48 8.91 -5.12
N ALA A 23 -1.56 9.55 -5.84
CA ALA A 23 -0.38 10.20 -5.25
C ALA A 23 -0.71 11.66 -5.01
N ASP A 24 -0.34 12.20 -3.85
CA ASP A 24 -0.35 13.63 -3.60
C ASP A 24 1.00 14.28 -3.95
N ASP A 25 1.02 15.61 -3.97
CA ASP A 25 2.21 16.41 -4.32
C ASP A 25 3.35 16.25 -3.29
N ASP A 26 3.04 15.78 -2.08
CA ASP A 26 3.99 15.56 -0.98
C ASP A 26 4.56 14.12 -0.97
N GLY A 27 4.19 13.29 -1.95
CA GLY A 27 4.67 11.91 -2.09
C GLY A 27 3.99 10.90 -1.16
N GLN A 28 2.89 11.25 -0.51
CA GLN A 28 2.04 10.28 0.18
C GLN A 28 1.06 9.64 -0.82
N LEU A 29 0.79 8.36 -0.61
CA LEU A 29 -0.12 7.60 -1.45
C LEU A 29 -1.44 7.35 -0.73
N THR A 30 -2.55 7.63 -1.37
CA THR A 30 -3.85 7.12 -0.95
C THR A 30 -4.19 5.87 -1.76
N VAL A 31 -4.35 4.75 -1.06
CA VAL A 31 -4.65 3.46 -1.68
C VAL A 31 -6.07 3.02 -1.33
N TYR A 32 -6.89 2.85 -2.36
CA TYR A 32 -8.24 2.35 -2.25
C TYR A 32 -8.26 0.85 -2.56
N VAL A 33 -8.81 0.07 -1.63
CA VAL A 33 -8.99 -1.38 -1.80
C VAL A 33 -10.45 -1.75 -1.58
N ARG A 34 -10.93 -2.76 -2.30
CA ARG A 34 -12.31 -3.26 -2.16
C ARG A 34 -12.45 -4.10 -0.89
N GLU A 35 -11.36 -4.72 -0.49
CA GLU A 35 -11.22 -5.56 0.68
C GLU A 35 -11.48 -4.73 1.95
N GLN A 36 -12.26 -5.29 2.87
CA GLN A 36 -12.57 -4.65 4.15
C GLN A 36 -11.36 -4.70 5.08
N ALA A 37 -11.34 -3.81 6.09
CA ALA A 37 -10.32 -3.77 7.14
C ALA A 37 -10.48 -4.92 8.17
N VAL A 38 -10.74 -6.14 7.69
CA VAL A 38 -11.02 -7.32 8.51
C VAL A 38 -9.97 -8.38 8.19
N ASP A 39 -9.46 -9.06 9.22
CA ASP A 39 -8.54 -10.20 9.12
C ASP A 39 -7.30 -9.99 8.24
N GLY A 40 -6.72 -8.79 8.22
CA GLY A 40 -5.51 -8.50 7.43
C GLY A 40 -5.71 -8.51 5.90
N LYS A 41 -6.93 -8.74 5.40
CA LYS A 41 -7.26 -8.78 3.97
C LYS A 41 -6.96 -7.46 3.26
N ALA A 42 -7.22 -6.33 3.94
CA ALA A 42 -6.82 -5.02 3.45
C ALA A 42 -5.30 -4.86 3.29
N ASN A 43 -4.48 -5.47 4.17
CA ASN A 43 -3.02 -5.36 4.06
C ASN A 43 -2.52 -6.08 2.81
N ALA A 44 -2.97 -7.32 2.61
CA ALA A 44 -2.63 -8.09 1.43
C ALA A 44 -3.08 -7.39 0.13
N ALA A 45 -4.27 -6.79 0.14
CA ALA A 45 -4.78 -6.02 -0.97
C ALA A 45 -3.92 -4.78 -1.27
N VAL A 46 -3.53 -4.02 -0.24
CA VAL A 46 -2.65 -2.84 -0.41
C VAL A 46 -1.28 -3.25 -0.94
N ILE A 47 -0.67 -4.32 -0.41
CA ILE A 47 0.60 -4.86 -0.91
C ILE A 47 0.50 -5.20 -2.40
N ARG A 48 -0.58 -5.86 -2.82
CA ARG A 48 -0.84 -6.18 -4.23
C ARG A 48 -0.92 -4.92 -5.10
N VAL A 49 -1.69 -3.92 -4.66
CA VAL A 49 -1.88 -2.67 -5.42
C VAL A 49 -0.59 -1.86 -5.50
N LEU A 50 0.19 -1.77 -4.42
CA LEU A 50 1.48 -1.07 -4.43
C LEU A 50 2.52 -1.79 -5.30
N ALA A 51 2.56 -3.11 -5.26
CA ALA A 51 3.46 -3.91 -6.10
C ALA A 51 3.20 -3.64 -7.60
N GLU A 52 1.93 -3.60 -8.00
CA GLU A 52 1.51 -3.26 -9.36
C GLU A 52 1.87 -1.81 -9.72
N TYR A 53 1.58 -0.86 -8.82
CA TYR A 53 1.88 0.57 -9.03
C TYR A 53 3.38 0.84 -9.23
N PHE A 54 4.24 0.14 -8.48
CA PHE A 54 5.69 0.30 -8.57
C PHE A 54 6.38 -0.67 -9.53
N GLY A 55 5.64 -1.59 -10.15
CA GLY A 55 6.19 -2.58 -11.09
C GLY A 55 7.15 -3.59 -10.44
N VAL A 56 6.96 -3.92 -9.16
CA VAL A 56 7.82 -4.87 -8.41
C VAL A 56 7.05 -6.13 -7.99
N PRO A 57 7.74 -7.26 -7.71
CA PRO A 57 7.10 -8.41 -7.10
C PRO A 57 6.52 -8.10 -5.73
N ARG A 58 5.42 -8.76 -5.33
CA ARG A 58 4.80 -8.58 -4.00
C ARG A 58 5.74 -8.85 -2.84
N SER A 59 6.72 -9.75 -3.02
CA SER A 59 7.74 -10.05 -2.02
C SER A 59 8.67 -8.87 -1.72
N ARG A 60 8.72 -7.86 -2.60
CA ARG A 60 9.49 -6.63 -2.42
C ARG A 60 8.68 -5.50 -1.81
N VAL A 61 7.45 -5.77 -1.38
CA VAL A 61 6.56 -4.80 -0.74
C VAL A 61 6.21 -5.31 0.65
N GLU A 62 6.75 -4.65 1.66
CA GLU A 62 6.59 -5.04 3.06
C GLU A 62 5.89 -3.95 3.85
N LEU A 63 4.97 -4.34 4.72
CA LEU A 63 4.40 -3.42 5.70
C LEU A 63 5.42 -3.18 6.82
N ALA A 64 6.07 -2.02 6.82
CA ALA A 64 7.05 -1.65 7.83
C ALA A 64 6.38 -1.26 9.17
N SER A 65 5.23 -0.57 9.12
CA SER A 65 4.47 -0.20 10.34
C SER A 65 3.04 0.26 10.05
N GLY A 66 2.20 0.30 11.09
CA GLY A 66 0.82 0.79 10.98
C GLY A 66 -0.21 -0.30 10.66
N ALA A 67 0.04 -1.56 11.02
CA ALA A 67 -0.86 -2.68 10.73
C ALA A 67 -2.32 -2.42 11.16
N GLY A 68 -2.53 -1.85 12.34
CA GLY A 68 -3.85 -1.46 12.86
C GLY A 68 -4.30 -0.02 12.55
N ALA A 69 -3.48 0.79 11.89
CA ALA A 69 -3.77 2.18 11.58
C ALA A 69 -4.30 2.35 10.15
N ARG A 70 -4.98 3.47 9.86
CA ARG A 70 -5.35 3.82 8.47
C ARG A 70 -4.19 4.39 7.68
N ILE A 71 -3.18 4.94 8.35
CA ILE A 71 -1.94 5.40 7.75
C ILE A 71 -0.87 4.35 8.06
N LYS A 72 -0.23 3.86 7.00
CA LYS A 72 0.74 2.76 7.03
C LYS A 72 2.02 3.20 6.35
N ARG A 73 3.13 2.57 6.71
CA ARG A 73 4.40 2.73 5.99
C ARG A 73 4.77 1.42 5.34
N PHE A 74 5.04 1.46 4.05
CA PHE A 74 5.49 0.32 3.27
C PHE A 74 6.92 0.52 2.81
N ARG A 75 7.70 -0.55 2.88
CA ARG A 75 9.04 -0.62 2.32
C ARG A 75 8.94 -1.24 0.93
N ILE A 76 9.55 -0.59 -0.06
CA ILE A 76 9.59 -1.02 -1.45
C ILE A 76 11.05 -1.24 -1.85
N ASP A 77 11.37 -2.45 -2.31
CA ASP A 77 12.69 -2.78 -2.83
C ASP A 77 12.67 -2.84 -4.37
N ARG A 78 13.52 -2.05 -5.04
CA ARG A 78 13.61 -1.95 -6.51
C ARG A 78 14.97 -2.42 -7.03
#